data_AF-A0A173UX43-F1
#
_entry.id   AF-A0A173UX43-F1
#
_cell.length_a   1.000
_cell.length_b   1.000
_cell.length_c   1.000
_cell.angle_alpha   90.00
_cell.angle_beta   90.00
_cell.angle_gamma   90.00
#
_symmetry.space_group_name_H-M   'P 1'
#
loop_
_entity.id
_entity.type
_entity.pdbx_description
1 polymer ?
#
loop_
_entity_poly.entity_id
_entity_poly.type
_entity_poly.pdbx_seq_one_letter_code
_entity_poly.pdbx_strand_id
1 'polypeptide(L)'
;MQVDELLPFLRENQETLIQEIREGRYKPNPVRRVEIPKEAKGEFRKLGVPTVVDREIQQAIAQELSPIFEEQFSENSFGFRPKRGAHDALRQCQKNVNDGYVYVVDMDLEKFFDTVCQSKLIEVLSRSIKDVRVISLIHKYLNAGVIANGVNL
;
A
#
# COMPACT_ATOMS: atom_id res chain seq x y z
N MET A 1 -14.83 -12.72 8.62
CA MET A 1 -13.63 -13.50 9.00
C MET A 1 -12.63 -12.60 9.71
N GLN A 2 -12.20 -13.01 10.89
CA GLN A 2 -11.14 -12.40 11.69
C GLN A 2 -9.78 -13.01 11.33
N VAL A 3 -8.70 -12.51 11.95
CA VAL A 3 -7.31 -12.92 11.61
C VAL A 3 -7.02 -14.36 12.06
N ASP A 4 -7.55 -14.77 13.20
CA ASP A 4 -7.42 -16.12 13.79
C ASP A 4 -8.09 -17.20 12.92
N GLU A 5 -9.10 -16.84 12.14
CA GLU A 5 -9.81 -17.73 11.22
C GLU A 5 -9.10 -17.87 9.85
N LEU A 6 -8.07 -17.06 9.57
CA LEU A 6 -7.43 -17.02 8.25
C LEU A 6 -6.73 -18.34 7.90
N LEU A 7 -5.98 -18.93 8.83
CA LEU A 7 -5.20 -20.13 8.54
C LEU A 7 -6.10 -21.36 8.21
N PRO A 8 -7.16 -21.66 8.97
CA PRO A 8 -8.14 -22.68 8.58
C PRO A 8 -8.74 -22.41 7.20
N PHE A 9 -9.16 -21.17 6.92
CA PHE A 9 -9.73 -20.80 5.63
C PHE A 9 -8.75 -21.03 4.47
N LEU A 10 -7.49 -20.62 4.62
CA LEU A 10 -6.47 -20.84 3.59
C LEU A 10 -6.21 -22.32 3.34
N ARG A 11 -6.18 -23.16 4.39
CA ARG A 11 -6.00 -24.62 4.22
C ARG A 11 -7.09 -25.24 3.35
N GLU A 12 -8.32 -24.74 3.47
CA GLU A 12 -9.47 -25.24 2.70
C GLU A 12 -9.55 -24.64 1.29
N ASN A 13 -9.11 -23.39 1.09
CA ASN A 13 -9.40 -22.62 -0.12
C ASN A 13 -8.17 -22.23 -0.95
N GLN A 14 -6.95 -22.51 -0.50
CA GLN A 14 -5.71 -22.05 -1.16
C GLN A 14 -5.60 -22.47 -2.62
N GLU A 15 -5.99 -23.69 -2.97
CA GLU A 15 -5.83 -24.20 -4.35
C GLU A 15 -6.70 -23.38 -5.31
N THR A 16 -7.95 -23.15 -4.94
CA THR A 16 -8.90 -22.30 -5.68
C THR A 16 -8.38 -20.87 -5.79
N LEU A 17 -7.92 -20.28 -4.68
CA LEU A 17 -7.39 -18.91 -4.67
C LEU A 17 -6.17 -18.78 -5.61
N ILE A 18 -5.23 -19.71 -5.51
CA ILE A 18 -4.04 -19.74 -6.37
C ILE A 18 -4.44 -19.88 -7.83
N GLN A 19 -5.38 -20.77 -8.14
CA GLN A 19 -5.87 -20.97 -9.49
C GLN A 19 -6.54 -19.70 -10.05
N GLU A 20 -7.43 -19.07 -9.29
CA GLU A 20 -8.09 -17.83 -9.69
C GLU A 20 -7.10 -16.68 -9.91
N ILE A 21 -6.07 -16.56 -9.07
CA ILE A 21 -5.02 -15.55 -9.24
C ILE A 21 -4.22 -15.83 -10.51
N ARG A 22 -3.76 -17.07 -10.72
CA ARG A 22 -2.96 -17.47 -11.89
C ARG A 22 -3.71 -17.28 -13.20
N GLU A 23 -5.01 -17.56 -13.20
CA GLU A 23 -5.88 -17.42 -14.36
C GLU A 23 -6.45 -15.98 -14.50
N GLY A 24 -6.07 -15.06 -13.61
CA GLY A 24 -6.51 -13.66 -13.67
C GLY A 24 -8.00 -13.47 -13.38
N ARG A 25 -8.67 -14.45 -12.78
CA ARG A 25 -10.10 -14.39 -12.40
C ARG A 25 -10.35 -13.84 -11.01
N TYR A 26 -9.36 -13.86 -10.13
CA TYR A 26 -9.49 -13.34 -8.76
C TYR A 26 -9.99 -11.88 -8.77
N LYS A 27 -10.99 -11.60 -7.91
CA LYS A 27 -11.57 -10.27 -7.73
C LYS A 27 -11.42 -9.87 -6.26
N PRO A 28 -10.59 -8.87 -5.94
CA PRO A 28 -10.49 -8.32 -4.59
C PRO A 28 -11.85 -7.89 -4.04
N ASN A 29 -12.03 -8.05 -2.73
CA ASN A 29 -13.22 -7.52 -2.07
C ASN A 29 -13.10 -6.01 -1.86
N PRO A 30 -14.23 -5.28 -1.86
CA PRO A 30 -14.23 -3.87 -1.49
C PRO A 30 -13.69 -3.65 -0.07
N VAL A 31 -12.97 -2.55 0.12
CA VAL A 31 -12.40 -2.22 1.43
C VAL A 31 -13.47 -1.66 2.36
N ARG A 32 -13.44 -2.06 3.64
CA ARG A 32 -14.36 -1.51 4.65
C ARG A 32 -13.90 -0.12 5.07
N ARG A 33 -14.77 0.89 4.97
CA ARG A 33 -14.49 2.24 5.50
C ARG A 33 -14.52 2.22 7.03
N VAL A 34 -13.46 2.72 7.67
CA VAL A 34 -13.38 2.95 9.12
C VAL A 34 -12.92 4.38 9.36
N GLU A 35 -13.54 5.09 10.28
CA GLU A 35 -13.15 6.44 10.66
C GLU A 35 -12.40 6.41 11.99
N ILE A 36 -11.18 6.94 12.00
CA ILE A 36 -10.35 7.08 13.20
C ILE A 36 -10.23 8.56 13.54
N PRO A 37 -10.54 9.00 14.77
CA PRO A 37 -10.38 10.39 15.16
C PRO A 37 -8.91 10.82 15.06
N LYS A 38 -8.67 12.04 14.54
CA LYS A 38 -7.37 12.71 14.66
C LYS A 38 -7.25 13.36 16.03
N GLU A 39 -6.04 13.83 16.35
CA GLU A 39 -5.76 14.63 17.56
C GLU A 39 -6.60 15.93 17.58
N ALA A 40 -6.88 16.51 16.41
CA ALA A 40 -7.78 17.65 16.26
C ALA A 40 -9.26 17.24 16.36
N LYS A 41 -10.00 17.92 17.24
CA LYS A 41 -11.41 17.62 17.51
C LYS A 41 -12.28 17.82 16.26
N GLY A 42 -12.97 16.75 15.83
CA GLY A 42 -13.89 16.77 14.69
C GLY A 42 -13.27 16.37 13.35
N GLU A 43 -11.96 16.12 13.30
CA GLU A 43 -11.31 15.56 12.12
C GLU A 43 -11.16 14.05 12.21
N PHE A 44 -11.45 13.35 11.11
CA PHE A 44 -11.36 11.90 11.03
C PHE A 44 -10.43 11.47 9.90
N ARG A 45 -9.56 10.50 10.17
CA ARG A 45 -8.83 9.74 9.16
C ARG A 45 -9.71 8.60 8.69
N LYS A 46 -10.07 8.65 7.41
CA LYS A 46 -10.80 7.57 6.77
C LYS A 46 -9.81 6.49 6.32
N LEU A 47 -9.96 5.27 6.84
CA LEU A 47 -9.19 4.11 6.45
C LEU A 47 -10.03 3.16 5.61
N GLY A 48 -9.42 2.59 4.57
CA GLY A 48 -9.94 1.40 3.89
C GLY A 48 -9.28 0.17 4.49
N VAL A 49 -10.06 -0.72 5.10
CA VAL A 49 -9.56 -1.97 5.67
C VAL A 49 -9.93 -3.13 4.74
N PRO A 50 -8.96 -3.73 4.02
CA PRO A 50 -9.22 -4.91 3.19
C PRO A 50 -9.56 -6.14 4.04
N THR A 51 -10.12 -7.17 3.41
CA THR A 51 -10.33 -8.47 4.06
C THR A 51 -9.00 -9.10 4.46
N VAL A 52 -9.01 -10.03 5.42
CA VAL A 52 -7.79 -10.73 5.85
C VAL A 52 -7.10 -11.49 4.70
N VAL A 53 -7.88 -12.06 3.77
CA VAL A 53 -7.36 -12.75 2.59
C VAL A 53 -6.72 -11.76 1.62
N ASP A 54 -7.38 -10.61 1.39
CA ASP A 54 -6.85 -9.56 0.53
C ASP A 54 -5.56 -8.96 1.10
N ARG A 55 -5.45 -8.82 2.43
CA ARG A 55 -4.21 -8.38 3.07
C ARG A 55 -3.08 -9.38 2.91
N GLU A 56 -3.37 -10.68 3.00
CA GLU A 56 -2.38 -11.75 2.76
C GLU A 56 -1.84 -11.70 1.33
N ILE A 57 -2.73 -11.57 0.34
CA ILE A 57 -2.33 -11.48 -1.07
C ILE A 57 -1.55 -10.18 -1.34
N GLN A 58 -2.00 -9.04 -0.80
CA GLN A 58 -1.26 -7.77 -0.91
C GLN A 58 0.13 -7.86 -0.28
N GLN A 59 0.25 -8.54 0.86
CA GLN A 59 1.53 -8.75 1.54
C GLN A 59 2.46 -9.65 0.70
N ALA A 60 1.93 -10.73 0.11
CA ALA A 60 2.69 -11.59 -0.79
C ALA A 60 3.21 -10.81 -2.02
N ILE A 61 2.38 -9.95 -2.62
CA ILE A 61 2.81 -9.05 -3.70
C ILE A 61 3.92 -8.11 -3.20
N ALA A 62 3.74 -7.50 -2.03
CA ALA A 62 4.70 -6.55 -1.48
C ALA A 62 6.06 -7.20 -1.17
N GLN A 63 6.08 -8.44 -0.69
CA GLN A 63 7.32 -9.18 -0.41
C GLN A 63 8.15 -9.41 -1.67
N GLU A 64 7.51 -9.73 -2.80
CA GLU A 64 8.20 -9.94 -4.08
C GLU A 64 8.62 -8.61 -4.74
N LEU A 65 7.80 -7.57 -4.62
CA LEU A 65 8.10 -6.27 -5.25
C LEU A 65 9.10 -5.42 -4.47
N SER A 66 9.13 -5.54 -3.15
CA SER A 66 10.02 -4.76 -2.27
C SER A 66 11.49 -4.84 -2.67
N PRO A 67 12.13 -6.01 -2.87
CA PRO A 67 13.54 -6.06 -3.29
C PRO A 67 13.79 -5.38 -4.65
N ILE A 68 12.84 -5.50 -5.59
CA ILE A 68 12.95 -4.88 -6.93
C ILE A 68 12.98 -3.36 -6.85
N PHE A 69 12.13 -2.77 -6.00
CA PHE A 69 12.05 -1.31 -5.87
C PHE A 69 13.05 -0.73 -4.85
N GLU A 70 13.49 -1.52 -3.87
CA GLU A 70 14.53 -1.10 -2.92
C GLU A 70 15.83 -0.69 -3.62
N GLU A 71 16.20 -1.38 -4.70
CA GLU A 71 17.37 -1.04 -5.54
C GLU A 71 17.21 0.28 -6.30
N GLN A 72 15.98 0.77 -6.46
CA GLN A 72 15.66 1.97 -7.24
C GLN A 72 15.36 3.18 -6.36
N PHE A 73 15.01 2.98 -5.09
CA PHE A 73 14.66 4.07 -4.19
C PHE A 73 15.87 4.93 -3.83
N SER A 74 15.66 6.24 -3.79
CA SER A 74 16.66 7.22 -3.34
C SER A 74 17.19 6.90 -1.96
N GLU A 75 18.48 7.13 -1.74
CA GLU A 75 19.11 7.05 -0.41
C GLU A 75 18.49 8.02 0.60
N ASN A 76 17.86 9.10 0.13
CA ASN A 76 17.15 10.08 0.96
C ASN A 76 15.64 9.76 1.12
N SER A 77 15.20 8.56 0.73
CA SER A 77 13.85 8.06 1.01
C SER A 77 13.87 7.16 2.24
N PHE A 78 13.10 7.52 3.26
CA PHE A 78 13.13 6.85 4.57
C PHE A 78 11.79 6.22 4.99
N GLY A 79 10.68 6.66 4.41
CA GLY A 79 9.34 6.20 4.80
C GLY A 79 8.98 4.83 4.20
N PHE A 80 8.36 3.97 5.01
CA PHE A 80 7.82 2.66 4.59
C PHE A 80 8.84 1.70 3.96
N ARG A 81 10.13 1.86 4.27
CA ARG A 81 11.21 1.02 3.73
C ARG A 81 11.81 0.10 4.79
N PRO A 82 12.21 -1.13 4.43
CA PRO A 82 12.89 -2.02 5.35
C PRO A 82 14.19 -1.39 5.86
N LYS A 83 14.44 -1.50 7.17
CA LYS A 83 15.67 -1.02 7.84
C LYS A 83 15.93 0.50 7.74
N ARG A 84 14.93 1.29 7.36
CA ARG A 84 14.97 2.76 7.37
C ARG A 84 13.81 3.32 8.19
N GLY A 85 14.03 4.44 8.86
CA GLY A 85 12.99 5.07 9.66
C GLY A 85 13.20 6.57 9.91
N ALA A 86 12.30 7.15 10.72
CA ALA A 86 12.30 8.58 11.01
C ALA A 86 13.62 9.09 11.62
N HIS A 87 14.27 8.28 12.46
CA HIS A 87 15.56 8.63 13.04
C HIS A 87 16.69 8.74 11.99
N ASP A 88 16.63 7.97 10.91
CA ASP A 88 17.59 8.09 9.80
C ASP A 88 17.39 9.41 9.05
N ALA A 89 16.13 9.77 8.79
CA ALA A 89 15.78 11.05 8.18
C ALA A 89 16.27 12.24 9.03
N LEU A 90 16.07 12.18 10.35
CA LEU A 90 16.55 13.22 11.27
C LEU A 90 18.08 13.34 11.27
N ARG A 91 18.80 12.22 11.24
CA ARG A 91 20.27 12.22 11.14
C ARG A 91 20.73 12.85 9.83
N GLN A 92 20.06 12.58 8.72
CA GLN A 92 20.36 13.21 7.43
C GLN A 92 20.09 14.72 7.46
N CYS A 93 18.99 15.15 8.06
CA CYS A 93 18.70 16.58 8.25
C CYS A 93 19.77 17.28 9.10
N GLN A 94 20.19 16.66 10.22
CA GLN A 94 21.25 17.19 11.07
C GLN A 94 22.57 17.34 10.31
N LYS A 95 22.92 16.36 9.48
CA LYS A 95 24.10 16.43 8.61
C LYS A 95 24.01 17.63 7.65
N ASN A 96 22.88 17.81 6.97
CA ASN A 96 22.69 18.93 6.05
C ASN A 96 22.86 20.29 6.75
N VAL A 97 22.32 20.44 7.97
CA VAL A 97 22.50 21.66 8.77
C VAL A 97 23.97 21.89 9.12
N ASN A 98 24.69 20.85 9.54
CA ASN A 98 26.12 20.92 9.85
C ASN A 98 26.97 21.27 8.61
N ASP A 99 26.52 20.88 7.41
CA ASP A 99 27.16 21.21 6.14
C ASP A 99 26.81 22.64 5.65
N GLY A 100 26.01 23.40 6.42
CA GLY A 100 25.69 24.81 6.17
C GLY A 100 24.33 25.07 5.54
N TYR A 101 23.52 24.04 5.27
CA TYR A 101 22.17 24.18 4.72
C TYR A 101 21.15 24.43 5.84
N VAL A 102 21.01 25.71 6.22
CA VAL A 102 20.21 26.13 7.40
C VAL A 102 18.76 26.52 7.09
N TYR A 103 18.37 26.54 5.82
CA TYR A 103 17.00 26.81 5.39
C TYR A 103 16.34 25.54 4.85
N VAL A 104 15.07 25.34 5.20
CA VAL A 104 14.26 24.20 4.74
C VAL A 104 13.14 24.68 3.83
N VAL A 105 12.88 23.92 2.77
CA VAL A 105 11.66 24.04 1.98
C VAL A 105 10.75 22.89 2.42
N ASP A 106 9.75 23.23 3.24
CA ASP A 106 8.79 22.25 3.74
C ASP A 106 7.68 22.02 2.71
N MET A 107 7.42 20.75 2.40
CA MET A 107 6.45 20.34 1.39
C MET A 107 5.66 19.13 1.89
N ASP A 108 4.34 19.25 1.85
CA ASP A 108 3.40 18.16 2.16
C ASP A 108 2.36 18.02 1.05
N LEU A 109 1.90 16.79 0.83
CA LEU A 109 0.86 16.47 -0.16
C LEU A 109 -0.45 16.15 0.55
N GLU A 110 -1.44 17.02 0.38
CA GLU A 110 -2.77 16.81 0.94
C GLU A 110 -3.40 15.54 0.34
N LYS A 111 -3.89 14.65 1.21
CA LYS A 111 -4.66 13.44 0.85
C LYS A 111 -3.98 12.60 -0.24
N PHE A 112 -2.66 12.42 -0.15
CA PHE A 112 -1.84 11.72 -1.15
C PHE A 112 -2.47 10.43 -1.70
N PHE A 113 -2.98 9.54 -0.83
CA PHE A 113 -3.59 8.28 -1.25
C PHE A 113 -4.96 8.42 -1.93
N ASP A 114 -5.70 9.49 -1.64
CA ASP A 114 -6.98 9.76 -2.30
C ASP A 114 -6.79 10.44 -3.67
N THR A 115 -5.66 11.12 -3.89
CA THR A 115 -5.38 11.93 -5.09
C THR A 115 -4.41 11.28 -6.07
N VAL A 116 -3.85 10.11 -5.74
CA VAL A 116 -2.89 9.41 -6.59
C VAL A 116 -3.52 9.04 -7.94
N CYS A 117 -2.88 9.46 -9.03
CA CYS A 117 -3.33 9.14 -10.38
C CYS A 117 -3.04 7.66 -10.68
N GLN A 118 -4.09 6.83 -10.70
CA GLN A 118 -3.94 5.38 -10.87
C GLN A 118 -3.27 5.00 -12.19
N SER A 119 -3.60 5.67 -13.30
CA SER A 119 -2.96 5.41 -14.60
C SER A 119 -1.46 5.68 -14.55
N LYS A 120 -1.04 6.76 -13.88
CA LYS A 120 0.38 7.08 -13.71
C LYS A 120 1.10 6.07 -12.82
N LEU A 121 0.46 5.62 -11.74
CA LEU A 121 0.99 4.58 -10.87
C LEU A 121 1.23 3.28 -11.64
N ILE A 122 0.25 2.83 -12.43
CA ILE A 122 0.37 1.63 -13.27
C ILE A 122 1.47 1.80 -14.33
N GLU A 123 1.59 2.97 -14.96
CA GLU A 123 2.67 3.27 -15.91
C GLU A 123 4.05 3.10 -15.25
N VAL A 124 4.24 3.64 -14.05
CA VAL A 124 5.50 3.53 -13.30
C VAL A 124 5.80 2.08 -12.94
N LEU A 125 4.82 1.35 -12.41
CA LEU A 125 4.99 -0.07 -12.06
C LEU A 125 5.36 -0.93 -13.27
N SER A 126 4.76 -0.66 -14.42
CA SER A 126 4.98 -1.42 -15.67
C SER A 126 6.39 -1.23 -16.26
N ARG A 127 7.14 -0.20 -15.81
CA ARG A 127 8.54 -0.02 -16.21
C ARG A 127 9.43 -1.14 -15.65
N SER A 128 9.18 -1.54 -14.41
CA SER A 128 9.98 -2.54 -13.68
C SER A 128 9.35 -3.94 -13.69
N ILE A 129 8.02 -4.03 -13.64
CA ILE A 129 7.29 -5.31 -13.60
C ILE A 129 6.84 -5.69 -15.01
N LYS A 130 7.29 -6.85 -15.51
CA LYS A 130 6.92 -7.36 -16.84
C LYS A 130 5.73 -8.32 -16.83
N ASP A 131 5.40 -8.88 -15.66
CA ASP A 131 4.24 -9.76 -15.55
C ASP A 131 2.94 -8.95 -15.55
N VAL A 132 2.24 -8.98 -16.69
CA VAL A 132 0.95 -8.32 -16.89
C VAL A 132 -0.13 -8.79 -15.91
N ARG A 133 -0.02 -10.01 -15.38
CA ARG A 133 -1.00 -10.56 -14.42
C ARG A 133 -0.87 -9.88 -13.06
N VAL A 134 0.36 -9.60 -12.64
CA VAL A 134 0.63 -8.86 -11.39
C VAL A 134 0.13 -7.42 -11.51
N ILE A 135 0.42 -6.75 -12.63
CA ILE A 135 -0.10 -5.40 -12.90
C ILE A 135 -1.64 -5.39 -12.92
N SER A 136 -2.26 -6.37 -13.57
CA SER A 136 -3.72 -6.51 -13.60
C SER A 136 -4.31 -6.71 -12.20
N LEU A 137 -3.67 -7.53 -11.36
CA LEU A 137 -4.11 -7.77 -9.98
C LEU A 137 -3.99 -6.51 -9.12
N ILE A 138 -2.88 -5.77 -9.21
CA ILE A 138 -2.71 -4.49 -8.52
C ILE A 138 -3.78 -3.49 -8.98
N HIS A 139 -4.03 -3.40 -10.28
CA HIS A 139 -5.07 -2.54 -10.82
C HIS A 139 -6.46 -2.89 -10.29
N LYS A 140 -6.78 -4.19 -10.12
CA LYS A 140 -8.03 -4.61 -9.49
C LYS A 140 -8.11 -4.18 -8.02
N TYR A 141 -7.01 -4.25 -7.26
CA TYR A 141 -6.98 -3.77 -5.88
C TYR A 141 -7.23 -2.27 -5.78
N LEU A 142 -6.65 -1.48 -6.67
CA LEU A 142 -6.89 -0.03 -6.74
C LEU A 142 -8.36 0.32 -7.07
N ASN A 143 -9.07 -0.58 -7.74
CA ASN A 143 -10.46 -0.43 -8.17
C ASN A 143 -11.46 -1.24 -7.33
N ALA A 144 -11.05 -1.87 -6.23
CA ALA A 144 -11.89 -2.79 -5.47
C ALA A 144 -13.14 -2.13 -4.85
N GLY A 145 -13.22 -0.79 -4.86
CA GLY A 145 -14.33 -0.03 -4.30
C GLY A 145 -14.29 0.01 -2.77
N VAL A 146 -15.25 0.70 -2.18
CA VAL A 146 -15.34 0.88 -0.72
C VAL A 146 -16.73 0.49 -0.24
N ILE A 147 -16.84 -0.34 0.79
CA ILE A 147 -18.12 -0.56 1.48
C ILE A 147 -18.19 0.34 2.71
N ALA A 148 -19.27 1.13 2.81
CA ALA A 148 -19.63 1.86 4.02
C ALA A 148 -21.08 1.51 4.41
N ASN A 149 -21.29 1.15 5.68
CA ASN A 149 -22.62 0.81 6.22
C ASN A 149 -23.38 -0.28 5.42
N GLY A 150 -22.67 -1.23 4.81
CA GLY A 150 -23.28 -2.31 4.02
C GLY A 150 -23.68 -1.92 2.60
N VAL A 151 -23.39 -0.69 2.16
CA VAL A 151 -23.61 -0.20 0.80
C VAL A 151 -22.26 -0.04 0.10
N ASN A 152 -22.21 -0.44 -1.18
CA ASN A 152 -21.04 -0.24 -2.03
C ASN A 152 -21.00 1.24 -2.48
N LEU A 153 -19.89 1.93 -2.23
CA LEU A 153 -19.63 3.32 -2.58
C LEU A 153 -18.75 3.44 -3.83
#